data_AF-A0A7L3NSU2-F1
#
_entry.id   AF-A0A7L3NSU2-F1
#
_cell.length_a   1.000
_cell.length_b   1.000
_cell.length_c   1.000
_cell.angle_alpha   90.00
_cell.angle_beta   90.00
_cell.angle_gamma   90.00
#
_symmetry.space_group_name_H-M   'P 1'
#
loop_
_entity.id
_entity.type
_entity.pdbx_description
1 polymer ?
#
loop_
_entity_poly.entity_id
_entity_poly.type
_entity_poly.pdbx_seq_one_letter_code
_entity_poly.pdbx_strand_id
1 'polypeptide(L)'
;FPEKEEILLDVTSRLWFTYRKNFPAIGGTGPTSDTGWGCMLRCGQMIFAQALVCRHLGRDWRWIKGKKQMGNYFSVLNAFIDKKDSYYSIHQIAQMGVGEGKSIGQWYGPNTVAQVLKKLATFDTWSSLAVHIAMDNTVVIEEIRRLCQSNLPCAGAAACPALESDVLCNGFPEEAGVRERLCLWKPLVLLIPLRLGLTEINEAYIETLKHCFMMPQSLGVIGGKPNSAHYFIGYVGE
;
A
#
# COMPACT_ATOMS: atom_id res chain seq x y z
N PHE A 1 -19.05 -26.28 -8.25
CA PHE A 1 -18.05 -25.70 -7.34
C PHE A 1 -18.30 -24.20 -7.22
N PRO A 2 -19.23 -23.76 -6.36
CA PRO A 2 -19.56 -22.34 -6.20
C PRO A 2 -18.33 -21.48 -5.84
N GLU A 3 -17.41 -22.04 -5.05
CA GLU A 3 -16.15 -21.39 -4.65
C GLU A 3 -15.21 -21.09 -5.82
N LYS A 4 -15.30 -21.82 -6.95
CA LYS A 4 -14.46 -21.56 -8.13
C LYS A 4 -14.72 -20.17 -8.71
N GLU A 5 -15.99 -19.78 -8.77
CA GLU A 5 -16.38 -18.46 -9.30
C GLU A 5 -15.93 -17.35 -8.35
N GLU A 6 -16.03 -17.58 -7.03
CA GLU A 6 -15.56 -16.64 -6.02
C GLU A 6 -14.04 -16.43 -6.07
N ILE A 7 -13.27 -17.51 -6.22
CA ILE A 7 -11.81 -17.46 -6.40
C ILE A 7 -11.47 -16.66 -7.66
N LEU A 8 -12.09 -16.99 -8.80
CA LEU A 8 -11.84 -16.30 -10.06
C LEU A 8 -12.20 -14.81 -9.95
N LEU A 9 -13.32 -14.50 -9.31
CA LEU A 9 -13.76 -13.13 -9.12
C LEU A 9 -12.78 -12.36 -8.22
N ASP A 10 -12.31 -12.96 -7.12
CA ASP A 10 -11.35 -12.32 -6.23
C ASP A 10 -9.99 -12.04 -6.90
N VAL A 11 -9.48 -13.01 -7.66
CA VAL A 11 -8.21 -12.89 -8.42
C VAL A 11 -8.35 -11.85 -9.53
N THR A 12 -9.40 -11.90 -10.34
CA THR A 12 -9.61 -10.97 -11.46
C THR A 12 -10.00 -9.55 -11.00
N SER A 13 -10.41 -9.38 -9.75
CA SER A 13 -10.66 -8.06 -9.16
C SER A 13 -9.38 -7.32 -8.77
N ARG A 14 -8.23 -8.01 -8.66
CA ARG A 14 -6.96 -7.39 -8.30
C ARG A 14 -6.48 -6.47 -9.42
N LEU A 15 -5.97 -5.30 -9.06
CA LEU A 15 -5.36 -4.38 -10.02
C LEU A 15 -4.06 -4.98 -10.55
N TRP A 16 -4.06 -5.33 -11.84
CA TRP A 16 -2.95 -6.00 -12.49
C TRP A 16 -2.14 -5.02 -13.34
N PHE A 17 -0.85 -4.88 -12.99
CA PHE A 17 0.08 -4.02 -13.72
C PHE A 17 1.13 -4.86 -14.43
N THR A 18 1.25 -4.66 -15.73
CA THR A 18 2.18 -5.38 -16.61
C THR A 18 3.20 -4.41 -17.17
N TYR A 19 4.18 -4.95 -17.91
CA TYR A 19 4.98 -4.12 -18.81
C TYR A 19 4.09 -3.30 -19.74
N ARG A 20 4.54 -2.07 -20.01
CA ARG A 20 3.90 -1.10 -20.89
C ARG A 20 4.93 -0.53 -21.84
N LYS A 21 4.42 0.04 -22.93
CA LYS A 21 5.20 0.68 -23.98
C LYS A 21 4.46 1.91 -24.47
N ASN A 22 5.19 2.81 -25.11
CA ASN A 22 4.67 4.06 -25.66
C ASN A 22 4.10 5.01 -24.58
N PHE A 23 4.58 4.90 -23.34
CA PHE A 23 4.34 5.94 -22.34
C PHE A 23 5.33 7.10 -22.53
N PRO A 24 5.05 8.32 -22.02
CA PRO A 24 5.96 9.46 -22.13
C PRO A 24 7.37 9.13 -21.60
N ALA A 25 8.43 9.61 -22.23
CA ALA A 25 9.80 9.28 -21.81
C ALA A 25 10.06 9.62 -20.33
N ILE A 26 10.60 8.68 -19.56
CA ILE A 26 10.95 8.89 -18.15
C ILE A 26 12.08 9.92 -18.07
N GLY A 27 11.90 10.99 -17.30
CA GLY A 27 12.88 12.08 -17.24
C GLY A 27 13.05 12.88 -18.55
N GLY A 28 12.12 12.75 -19.50
CA GLY A 28 12.13 13.46 -20.79
C GLY A 28 12.96 12.77 -21.89
N THR A 29 14.01 12.02 -21.52
CA THR A 29 14.92 11.35 -22.47
C THR A 29 15.14 9.86 -22.18
N GLY A 30 14.64 9.36 -21.06
CA GLY A 30 14.77 7.96 -20.67
C GLY A 30 13.81 7.02 -21.41
N PRO A 31 13.67 5.78 -20.92
CA PRO A 31 12.85 4.75 -21.56
C PRO A 31 11.38 5.17 -21.75
N THR A 32 10.76 4.68 -22.83
CA THR A 32 9.31 4.76 -23.13
C THR A 32 8.63 3.39 -23.00
N SER A 33 9.36 2.39 -22.53
CA SER A 33 8.87 1.07 -22.13
C SER A 33 9.66 0.55 -20.94
N ASP A 34 8.98 -0.17 -20.06
CA ASP A 34 9.59 -0.85 -18.92
C ASP A 34 9.86 -2.35 -19.17
N THR A 35 9.64 -2.80 -20.40
CA THR A 35 9.87 -4.20 -20.80
C THR A 35 11.31 -4.60 -20.54
N GLY A 36 11.50 -5.72 -19.83
CA GLY A 36 12.81 -6.29 -19.55
C GLY A 36 13.49 -5.79 -18.28
N TRP A 37 12.95 -4.77 -17.59
CA TRP A 37 13.55 -4.24 -16.35
C TRP A 37 12.54 -3.87 -15.26
N GLY A 38 11.30 -3.51 -15.63
CA GLY A 38 10.30 -2.99 -14.72
C GLY A 38 9.55 -4.02 -13.86
N CYS A 39 9.82 -5.33 -13.96
CA CYS A 39 8.94 -6.34 -13.34
C CYS A 39 8.77 -6.18 -11.83
N MET A 40 9.84 -5.90 -11.08
CA MET A 40 9.71 -5.69 -9.63
C MET A 40 8.97 -4.39 -9.32
N LEU A 41 9.11 -3.36 -10.15
CA LEU A 41 8.37 -2.11 -9.99
C LEU A 41 6.87 -2.37 -10.20
N ARG A 42 6.50 -3.18 -11.21
CA ARG A 42 5.12 -3.62 -11.44
C ARG A 42 4.57 -4.47 -10.28
N CYS A 43 5.39 -5.35 -9.71
CA CYS A 43 4.99 -6.09 -8.50
C CYS A 43 4.76 -5.15 -7.32
N GLY A 44 5.63 -4.16 -7.13
CA GLY A 44 5.44 -3.08 -6.16
C GLY A 44 4.14 -2.31 -6.37
N GLN A 45 3.82 -1.95 -7.62
CA GLN A 45 2.54 -1.32 -7.95
C GLN A 45 1.35 -2.22 -7.56
N MET A 46 1.40 -3.52 -7.85
CA MET A 46 0.30 -4.43 -7.54
C MET A 46 0.04 -4.59 -6.04
N ILE A 47 1.10 -4.82 -5.24
CA ILE A 47 0.94 -4.97 -3.79
C ILE A 47 0.51 -3.64 -3.13
N PHE A 48 0.99 -2.50 -3.62
CA PHE A 48 0.60 -1.20 -3.08
C PHE A 48 -0.81 -0.79 -3.52
N ALA A 49 -1.21 -1.12 -4.75
CA ALA A 49 -2.58 -0.94 -5.21
C ALA A 49 -3.55 -1.83 -4.43
N GLN A 50 -3.16 -3.04 -4.06
CA GLN A 50 -3.95 -3.89 -3.17
C GLN A 50 -4.20 -3.20 -1.81
N ALA A 51 -3.18 -2.55 -1.24
CA ALA A 51 -3.35 -1.76 -0.01
C ALA A 51 -4.34 -0.59 -0.21
N LEU A 52 -4.25 0.12 -1.34
CA LEU A 52 -5.18 1.21 -1.66
C LEU A 52 -6.61 0.73 -1.94
N VAL A 53 -6.78 -0.43 -2.57
CA VAL A 53 -8.08 -1.09 -2.72
C VAL A 53 -8.67 -1.39 -1.36
N CYS A 54 -7.92 -2.03 -0.45
CA CYS A 54 -8.39 -2.30 0.91
C CYS A 54 -8.74 -1.01 1.66
N ARG A 55 -7.94 0.06 1.49
CA ARG A 55 -8.14 1.36 2.13
C ARG A 55 -9.40 2.10 1.67
N HIS A 56 -9.67 2.11 0.36
CA HIS A 56 -10.65 2.99 -0.27
C HIS A 56 -11.92 2.30 -0.75
N LEU A 57 -11.85 0.98 -0.95
CA LEU A 57 -12.94 0.14 -1.47
C LEU A 57 -13.32 -1.00 -0.52
N GLY A 58 -12.37 -1.44 0.33
CA GLY A 58 -12.54 -2.60 1.23
C GLY A 58 -12.10 -3.92 0.60
N ARG A 59 -11.75 -4.91 1.44
CA ARG A 59 -11.27 -6.24 0.99
C ARG A 59 -12.34 -7.05 0.24
N ASP A 60 -13.61 -6.82 0.57
CA ASP A 60 -14.77 -7.51 -0.02
C ASP A 60 -15.19 -6.93 -1.37
N TRP A 61 -14.64 -5.77 -1.75
CA TRP A 61 -14.88 -5.22 -3.07
C TRP A 61 -14.42 -6.18 -4.18
N ARG A 62 -15.24 -6.28 -5.23
CA ARG A 62 -14.96 -7.07 -6.43
C ARG A 62 -15.23 -6.24 -7.68
N TRP A 63 -14.37 -6.39 -8.68
CA TRP A 63 -14.57 -5.81 -10.00
C TRP A 63 -15.50 -6.70 -10.82
N ILE A 64 -16.55 -6.10 -11.38
CA ILE A 64 -17.53 -6.82 -12.19
C ILE A 64 -17.64 -6.10 -13.53
N LYS A 65 -17.34 -6.82 -14.61
CA LYS A 65 -17.43 -6.32 -15.98
C LYS A 65 -18.85 -5.80 -16.26
N GLY A 66 -18.96 -4.61 -16.84
CA GLY A 66 -20.24 -3.99 -17.18
C GLY A 66 -20.95 -3.28 -16.02
N LYS A 67 -20.52 -3.46 -14.76
CA LYS A 67 -21.01 -2.64 -13.65
C LYS A 67 -20.20 -1.35 -13.55
N LYS A 68 -20.90 -0.24 -13.34
CA LYS A 68 -20.28 1.06 -13.07
C LYS A 68 -19.48 0.97 -11.77
N GLN A 69 -18.19 1.28 -11.84
CA GLN A 69 -17.32 1.30 -10.68
C GLN A 69 -17.46 2.62 -9.91
N MET A 70 -17.22 2.59 -8.61
CA MET A 70 -17.24 3.79 -7.75
C MET A 70 -16.13 4.78 -8.15
N GLY A 71 -16.31 6.06 -7.85
CA GLY A 71 -15.30 7.10 -8.13
C GLY A 71 -13.93 6.76 -7.54
N ASN A 72 -13.90 6.24 -6.31
CA ASN A 72 -12.67 5.83 -5.64
C ASN A 72 -11.86 4.78 -6.41
N TYR A 73 -12.52 3.86 -7.14
CA TYR A 73 -11.80 2.85 -7.94
C TYR A 73 -10.95 3.52 -9.02
N PHE A 74 -11.53 4.49 -9.75
CA PHE A 74 -10.81 5.23 -10.77
C PHE A 74 -9.71 6.10 -10.16
N SER A 75 -9.91 6.68 -8.97
CA SER A 75 -8.87 7.41 -8.26
C SER A 75 -7.69 6.51 -7.88
N VAL A 76 -7.95 5.30 -7.37
CA VAL A 76 -6.90 4.30 -7.09
C VAL A 76 -6.17 3.94 -8.39
N LEU A 77 -6.90 3.56 -9.44
CA LEU A 77 -6.29 3.18 -10.72
C LEU A 77 -5.46 4.32 -11.33
N ASN A 78 -5.99 5.55 -11.27
CA ASN A 78 -5.32 6.73 -11.79
C ASN A 78 -3.97 6.98 -11.11
N ALA A 79 -3.82 6.61 -9.83
CA ALA A 79 -2.54 6.75 -9.12
C ALA A 79 -1.40 5.90 -9.71
N PHE A 80 -1.69 4.89 -10.56
CA PHE A 80 -0.69 3.98 -11.14
C PHE A 80 -0.53 4.09 -12.65
N ILE A 81 -1.27 4.96 -13.32
CA ILE A 81 -1.16 5.15 -14.77
C ILE A 81 0.26 5.58 -15.13
N ASP A 82 0.78 5.14 -16.28
CA ASP A 82 2.14 5.44 -16.74
C ASP A 82 2.29 6.89 -17.23
N LYS A 83 2.04 7.83 -16.33
CA LYS A 83 2.21 9.27 -16.51
C LYS A 83 2.85 9.85 -15.26
N LYS A 84 3.72 10.84 -15.46
CA LYS A 84 4.49 11.48 -14.37
C LYS A 84 3.64 12.16 -13.29
N ASP A 85 2.40 12.49 -13.57
CA ASP A 85 1.45 13.12 -12.64
C ASP A 85 0.75 12.11 -11.71
N SER A 86 0.89 10.81 -11.98
CA SER A 86 0.32 9.75 -11.16
C SER A 86 1.30 9.32 -10.07
N TYR A 87 0.85 9.33 -8.80
CA TYR A 87 1.69 9.15 -7.59
C TYR A 87 2.65 7.96 -7.64
N TYR A 88 2.14 6.81 -8.08
CA TYR A 88 2.84 5.53 -8.10
C TYR A 88 3.05 5.02 -9.53
N SER A 89 3.14 5.94 -10.50
CA SER A 89 3.50 5.62 -11.89
C SER A 89 4.88 4.98 -11.98
N ILE A 90 5.12 4.25 -13.07
CA ILE A 90 6.45 3.73 -13.39
C ILE A 90 7.50 4.86 -13.46
N HIS A 91 7.10 6.06 -13.88
CA HIS A 91 7.93 7.27 -13.90
C HIS A 91 8.39 7.65 -12.49
N GLN A 92 7.43 7.82 -11.58
CA GLN A 92 7.71 8.24 -10.21
C GLN A 92 8.52 7.18 -9.46
N ILE A 93 8.20 5.90 -9.64
CA ILE A 93 8.95 4.80 -9.01
C ILE A 93 10.40 4.77 -9.52
N ALA A 94 10.61 4.80 -10.85
CA ALA A 94 11.95 4.75 -11.42
C ALA A 94 12.78 5.99 -11.06
N GLN A 95 12.17 7.18 -11.06
CA GLN A 95 12.85 8.43 -10.70
C GLN A 95 13.20 8.47 -9.21
N MET A 96 12.28 8.06 -8.33
CA MET A 96 12.52 8.02 -6.88
C MET A 96 13.61 7.01 -6.51
N GLY A 97 13.72 5.89 -7.21
CA GLY A 97 14.79 4.92 -6.94
C GLY A 97 16.20 5.38 -7.34
N VAL A 98 16.35 6.47 -8.10
CA VAL A 98 17.66 7.15 -8.23
C VAL A 98 18.19 7.58 -6.86
N GLY A 99 17.30 8.05 -5.97
CA GLY A 99 17.63 8.36 -4.57
C GLY A 99 17.96 7.13 -3.71
N GLU A 100 17.67 5.92 -4.19
CA GLU A 100 18.06 4.64 -3.58
C GLU A 100 19.32 4.04 -4.25
N GLY A 101 20.02 4.83 -5.07
CA GLY A 101 21.21 4.37 -5.80
C GLY A 101 20.90 3.44 -6.98
N LYS A 102 19.67 3.47 -7.52
CA LYS A 102 19.28 2.71 -8.71
C LYS A 102 19.13 3.60 -9.93
N SER A 103 19.85 3.30 -11.00
CA SER A 103 19.66 3.97 -12.27
C SER A 103 18.30 3.61 -12.89
N ILE A 104 17.73 4.53 -13.67
CA ILE A 104 16.53 4.25 -14.47
C ILE A 104 16.86 3.11 -15.45
N GLY A 105 15.97 2.12 -15.55
CA GLY A 105 16.23 0.92 -16.35
C GLY A 105 16.87 -0.24 -15.57
N GLN A 106 17.26 -0.03 -14.31
CA GLN A 106 17.83 -1.08 -13.48
C GLN A 106 16.75 -1.88 -12.75
N TRP A 107 16.94 -3.20 -12.63
CA TRP A 107 16.08 -4.06 -11.82
C TRP A 107 16.22 -3.80 -10.31
N TYR A 108 15.10 -3.87 -9.59
CA TYR A 108 15.03 -3.64 -8.14
C TYR A 108 14.80 -4.95 -7.38
N GLY A 109 15.35 -5.06 -6.16
CA GLY A 109 14.91 -6.07 -5.21
C GLY A 109 13.67 -5.61 -4.41
N PRO A 110 13.01 -6.52 -3.67
CA PRO A 110 11.82 -6.20 -2.88
C PRO A 110 12.01 -5.05 -1.88
N ASN A 111 13.16 -5.00 -1.17
CA ASN A 111 13.44 -3.91 -0.24
C ASN A 111 13.51 -2.55 -0.95
N THR A 112 14.20 -2.46 -2.08
CA THR A 112 14.36 -1.18 -2.79
C THR A 112 13.02 -0.63 -3.26
N VAL A 113 12.14 -1.46 -3.84
CA VAL A 113 10.82 -0.98 -4.27
C VAL A 113 9.95 -0.60 -3.07
N ALA A 114 10.05 -1.29 -1.94
CA ALA A 114 9.36 -0.92 -0.70
C ALA A 114 9.79 0.47 -0.21
N GLN A 115 11.10 0.76 -0.15
CA GLN A 115 11.62 2.08 0.25
C GLN A 115 11.13 3.19 -0.67
N VAL A 116 11.13 2.94 -1.99
CA VAL A 116 10.58 3.88 -2.98
C VAL A 116 9.10 4.15 -2.72
N LEU A 117 8.28 3.12 -2.52
CA LEU A 117 6.85 3.28 -2.26
C LEU A 117 6.58 4.05 -0.96
N LYS A 118 7.37 3.80 0.09
CA LYS A 118 7.32 4.57 1.35
C LYS A 118 7.56 6.06 1.11
N LYS A 119 8.55 6.42 0.28
CA LYS A 119 8.83 7.82 -0.08
C LYS A 119 7.72 8.42 -0.95
N LEU A 120 7.18 7.67 -1.91
CA LEU A 120 6.10 8.17 -2.77
C LEU A 120 4.79 8.39 -2.00
N ALA A 121 4.50 7.53 -1.03
CA ALA A 121 3.28 7.63 -0.21
C ALA A 121 3.20 8.93 0.61
N THR A 122 4.31 9.63 0.85
CA THR A 122 4.28 10.93 1.54
C THR A 122 3.60 12.03 0.74
N PHE A 123 3.54 11.88 -0.59
CA PHE A 123 2.89 12.84 -1.49
C PHE A 123 1.39 12.56 -1.67
N ASP A 124 0.93 11.35 -1.34
CA ASP A 124 -0.47 10.94 -1.44
C ASP A 124 -1.25 11.30 -0.17
N THR A 125 -1.62 12.58 -0.09
CA THR A 125 -2.41 13.13 1.02
C THR A 125 -3.84 12.57 1.07
N TRP A 126 -4.38 12.10 -0.06
CA TRP A 126 -5.71 11.51 -0.13
C TRP A 126 -5.78 10.18 0.63
N SER A 127 -4.80 9.31 0.41
CA SER A 127 -4.75 8.00 1.11
C SER A 127 -4.24 8.13 2.53
N SER A 128 -3.32 9.08 2.79
CA SER A 128 -2.74 9.38 4.10
C SER A 128 -2.21 8.12 4.82
N LEU A 129 -1.50 7.29 4.07
CA LEU A 129 -0.97 6.01 4.56
C LEU A 129 0.26 6.21 5.44
N ALA A 130 0.37 5.40 6.48
CA ALA A 130 1.63 5.15 7.18
C ALA A 130 2.31 3.94 6.53
N VAL A 131 3.50 4.10 5.95
CA VAL A 131 4.25 2.98 5.37
C VAL A 131 5.45 2.65 6.25
N HIS A 132 5.41 1.50 6.92
CA HIS A 132 6.50 0.99 7.74
C HIS A 132 7.21 -0.15 7.03
N ILE A 133 8.55 -0.11 7.01
CA ILE A 133 9.38 -1.16 6.44
C ILE A 133 10.21 -1.71 7.58
N ALA A 134 9.87 -2.90 8.05
CA ALA A 134 10.53 -3.56 9.17
C ALA A 134 11.82 -4.21 8.66
N MET A 135 12.96 -3.66 9.09
CA MET A 135 14.29 -4.18 8.77
C MET A 135 14.72 -5.20 9.83
N ASP A 136 15.84 -5.90 9.57
CA ASP A 136 16.47 -6.84 10.51
C ASP A 136 15.51 -7.91 11.05
N ASN A 137 14.54 -8.29 10.23
CA ASN A 137 13.50 -9.29 10.52
C ASN A 137 12.72 -9.01 11.82
N THR A 138 12.65 -7.75 12.26
CA THR A 138 12.09 -7.36 13.56
C THR A 138 11.05 -6.26 13.39
N VAL A 139 9.82 -6.50 13.88
CA VAL A 139 8.75 -5.51 13.88
C VAL A 139 8.66 -4.85 15.26
N VAL A 140 9.06 -3.58 15.36
CA VAL A 140 9.00 -2.82 16.61
C VAL A 140 7.64 -2.14 16.74
N ILE A 141 6.79 -2.69 17.61
CA ILE A 141 5.40 -2.23 17.79
C ILE A 141 5.32 -0.74 18.15
N GLU A 142 6.22 -0.24 18.97
CA GLU A 142 6.22 1.16 19.41
C GLU A 142 6.54 2.14 18.28
N GLU A 143 7.39 1.74 17.33
CA GLU A 143 7.68 2.54 16.14
C GLU A 143 6.45 2.64 15.23
N ILE A 144 5.72 1.53 15.07
CA ILE A 144 4.46 1.52 14.32
C ILE A 144 3.44 2.44 14.97
N ARG A 145 3.24 2.36 16.29
CA ARG A 145 2.31 3.25 17.01
C ARG A 145 2.65 4.71 16.77
N ARG A 146 3.93 5.08 16.92
CA ARG A 146 4.41 6.45 16.70
C ARG A 146 4.19 6.92 15.25
N LEU A 147 4.38 6.03 14.28
CA LEU A 147 4.20 6.35 12.86
C LEU A 147 2.71 6.57 12.51
N CYS A 148 1.84 5.75 13.08
CA CYS A 148 0.41 5.75 12.73
C CYS A 148 -0.41 6.77 13.53
N GLN A 149 -0.02 7.09 14.76
CA GLN A 149 -0.72 8.08 15.56
C GLN A 149 -0.43 9.48 15.02
N SER A 150 -1.43 10.15 14.46
CA SER A 150 -1.31 11.57 14.15
C SER A 150 -1.28 12.36 15.46
N ASN A 151 -0.13 12.92 15.81
CA ASN A 151 -0.09 13.99 16.80
C ASN A 151 -0.81 15.19 16.19
N LEU A 152 -2.09 15.40 16.50
CA LEU A 152 -2.68 16.72 16.38
C LEU A 152 -2.20 17.50 17.62
N PRO A 153 -1.33 18.52 17.50
CA PRO A 153 -1.36 19.57 18.50
C PRO A 153 -2.74 20.21 18.38
N CYS A 154 -3.49 20.30 19.47
CA CYS A 154 -4.65 21.17 19.53
C CYS A 154 -4.17 22.60 19.23
N ALA A 155 -4.30 23.05 17.98
CA ALA A 155 -4.06 24.42 17.61
C ALA A 155 -5.20 25.26 18.18
N GLY A 156 -4.92 25.93 19.30
CA GLY A 156 -5.68 27.07 19.79
C GLY A 156 -7.04 26.74 20.39
N ALA A 157 -7.19 27.07 21.67
CA ALA A 157 -8.44 27.63 22.14
C ALA A 157 -8.76 28.87 21.27
N ALA A 158 -9.54 28.70 20.21
CA ALA A 158 -10.14 29.80 19.46
C ALA A 158 -11.58 29.40 19.13
N ALA A 159 -12.48 29.98 19.92
CA ALA A 159 -13.93 30.02 19.84
C ALA A 159 -14.60 29.35 18.61
N CYS A 160 -15.33 28.27 18.86
CA CYS A 160 -16.51 27.98 18.04
C CYS A 160 -17.64 28.90 18.53
N PRO A 161 -18.35 29.66 17.67
CA PRO A 161 -19.59 30.30 18.09
C PRO A 161 -20.62 29.19 18.32
N ALA A 162 -21.14 29.12 19.55
CA ALA A 162 -22.21 28.23 19.90
C ALA A 162 -23.44 28.56 19.03
N LEU A 163 -23.95 27.57 18.28
CA LEU A 163 -25.33 27.62 17.84
C LEU A 163 -26.18 27.28 19.08
N GLU A 164 -26.97 28.26 19.50
CA GLU A 164 -27.91 28.17 20.61
C GLU A 164 -28.93 27.05 20.38
N SER A 165 -29.10 26.19 21.39
CA SER A 165 -30.41 25.62 21.70
C SER A 165 -30.54 25.52 23.22
N ASP A 166 -31.49 26.29 23.73
CA ASP A 166 -31.85 26.50 25.12
C ASP A 166 -32.19 25.22 25.93
N VAL A 167 -31.73 25.21 27.21
CA VAL A 167 -32.51 24.94 28.45
C VAL A 167 -33.18 23.54 28.59
N LEU A 168 -33.07 22.71 29.64
CA LEU A 168 -32.44 22.69 30.97
C LEU A 168 -32.51 21.21 31.47
N CYS A 169 -31.59 20.77 32.36
CA CYS A 169 -31.91 20.13 33.65
C CYS A 169 -30.64 19.70 34.41
N ASN A 170 -30.69 19.94 35.73
CA ASN A 170 -29.58 20.13 36.66
C ASN A 170 -28.82 18.86 37.10
N GLY A 171 -27.49 19.00 37.20
CA GLY A 171 -26.75 18.87 38.47
C GLY A 171 -26.07 17.54 38.80
N PHE A 172 -24.74 17.45 38.63
CA PHE A 172 -23.77 16.75 39.51
C PHE A 172 -22.34 17.32 39.29
N PRO A 173 -21.48 17.38 40.33
CA PRO A 173 -20.23 18.13 40.31
C PRO A 173 -19.08 17.44 39.57
N GLU A 174 -18.18 18.28 39.07
CA GLU A 174 -16.97 18.01 38.31
C GLU A 174 -16.11 16.86 38.87
N GLU A 175 -16.03 15.76 38.13
CA GLU A 175 -14.79 14.97 38.05
C GLU A 175 -14.34 14.95 36.59
N ALA A 176 -13.09 15.35 36.41
CA ALA A 176 -12.46 15.66 35.13
C ALA A 176 -12.70 14.56 34.08
N GLY A 177 -13.62 14.84 33.17
CA GLY A 177 -13.82 14.05 31.96
C GLY A 177 -12.53 14.06 31.16
N VAL A 178 -11.82 12.94 31.19
CA VAL A 178 -10.82 12.57 30.20
C VAL A 178 -11.53 12.62 28.86
N ARG A 179 -11.46 13.77 28.19
CA ARG A 179 -11.76 13.87 26.75
C ARG A 179 -10.77 12.95 26.07
N GLU A 180 -11.22 11.73 25.81
CA GLU A 180 -10.49 10.73 25.05
C GLU A 180 -10.09 11.38 23.73
N ARG A 181 -8.81 11.73 23.61
CA ARG A 181 -8.24 12.22 22.36
C ARG A 181 -8.40 11.08 21.38
N LEU A 182 -9.35 11.21 20.44
CA LEU A 182 -9.41 10.29 19.31
C LEU A 182 -8.15 10.54 18.47
N CYS A 183 -7.07 9.85 18.81
CA CYS A 183 -5.87 9.78 17.99
C CYS A 183 -6.27 9.09 16.68
N LEU A 184 -6.38 9.86 15.59
CA LEU A 184 -6.65 9.31 14.27
C LEU A 184 -5.48 8.39 13.88
N TRP A 185 -5.76 7.09 13.75
CA TRP A 185 -4.79 6.09 13.32
C TRP A 185 -4.67 6.08 11.81
N LYS A 186 -3.49 6.45 11.29
CA LYS A 186 -3.21 6.34 9.85
C LYS A 186 -3.22 4.86 9.44
N PRO A 187 -3.96 4.50 8.38
CA PRO A 187 -3.92 3.14 7.83
C PRO A 187 -2.48 2.74 7.51
N LEU A 188 -2.08 1.58 8.04
CA LEU A 188 -0.71 1.08 7.96
C LEU A 188 -0.55 0.16 6.76
N VAL A 189 0.51 0.40 5.98
CA VAL A 189 1.10 -0.58 5.08
C VAL A 189 2.41 -1.04 5.71
N LEU A 190 2.41 -2.29 6.19
CA LEU A 190 3.58 -2.93 6.79
C LEU A 190 4.25 -3.84 5.75
N LEU A 191 5.49 -3.53 5.42
CA LEU A 191 6.32 -4.34 4.51
C LEU A 191 7.51 -4.91 5.28
N ILE A 192 7.78 -6.20 5.10
CA ILE A 192 8.85 -6.91 5.81
C ILE A 192 9.74 -7.57 4.76
N PRO A 193 10.83 -6.91 4.32
CA PRO A 193 11.78 -7.50 3.38
C PRO A 193 12.54 -8.63 4.08
N LEU A 194 12.51 -9.83 3.48
CA LEU A 194 13.12 -11.03 4.05
C LEU A 194 14.04 -11.72 3.05
N ARG A 195 15.02 -12.45 3.58
CA ARG A 195 15.82 -13.43 2.84
C ARG A 195 15.68 -14.79 3.53
N LEU A 196 14.85 -15.66 2.96
CA LEU A 196 14.47 -16.95 3.56
C LEU A 196 15.43 -18.11 3.22
N GLY A 197 16.55 -17.81 2.58
CA GLY A 197 17.61 -18.76 2.27
C GLY A 197 18.69 -18.18 1.35
N LEU A 198 19.67 -19.02 0.99
CA LEU A 198 20.80 -18.59 0.17
C LEU A 198 20.45 -18.58 -1.32
N THR A 199 19.95 -19.72 -1.82
CA THR A 199 19.55 -19.96 -3.21
C THR A 199 18.06 -20.25 -3.33
N GLU A 200 17.54 -21.03 -2.40
CA GLU A 200 16.14 -21.46 -2.30
C GLU A 200 15.59 -21.12 -0.92
N ILE A 201 14.27 -21.15 -0.79
CA ILE A 201 13.61 -20.94 0.50
C ILE A 201 13.86 -22.17 1.37
N ASN A 202 14.31 -21.97 2.60
CA ASN A 202 14.43 -23.08 3.55
C ASN A 202 13.02 -23.60 3.93
N GLU A 203 12.82 -24.91 3.83
CA GLU A 203 11.54 -25.59 4.11
C GLU A 203 10.94 -25.23 5.47
N ALA A 204 11.79 -24.94 6.47
CA ALA A 204 11.35 -24.51 7.80
C ALA A 204 10.49 -23.24 7.79
N TYR A 205 10.55 -22.42 6.73
CA TYR A 205 9.76 -21.19 6.60
C TYR A 205 8.48 -21.35 5.78
N ILE A 206 8.26 -22.50 5.12
CA ILE A 206 7.14 -22.67 4.18
C ILE A 206 5.80 -22.55 4.88
N GLU A 207 5.61 -23.23 6.01
CA GLU A 207 4.36 -23.13 6.77
C GLU A 207 4.14 -21.70 7.30
N THR A 208 5.17 -21.05 7.83
CA THR A 208 5.07 -19.64 8.24
C THR A 208 4.66 -18.72 7.07
N LEU A 209 5.19 -18.97 5.87
CA LEU A 209 4.84 -18.22 4.67
C LEU A 209 3.38 -18.46 4.23
N LYS A 210 2.90 -19.72 4.29
CA LYS A 210 1.50 -20.06 4.02
C LYS A 210 0.57 -19.31 4.99
N HIS A 211 0.91 -19.30 6.28
CA HIS A 211 0.17 -18.56 7.30
C HIS A 211 0.11 -17.04 7.03
N CYS A 212 1.14 -16.44 6.44
CA CYS A 212 1.10 -15.02 6.03
C CYS A 212 0.00 -14.72 4.98
N PHE A 213 -0.37 -15.68 4.14
CA PHE A 213 -1.49 -15.52 3.19
C PHE A 213 -2.87 -15.71 3.83
N MET A 214 -2.94 -16.33 5.01
CA MET A 214 -4.20 -16.64 5.71
C MET A 214 -4.67 -15.50 6.61
N MET A 215 -3.81 -14.51 6.89
CA MET A 215 -4.18 -13.35 7.71
C MET A 215 -5.16 -12.43 6.96
N PRO A 216 -6.21 -11.90 7.63
CA PRO A 216 -7.11 -10.91 7.02
C PRO A 216 -6.39 -9.65 6.50
N GLN A 217 -5.25 -9.32 7.10
CA GLN A 217 -4.41 -8.16 6.76
C GLN A 217 -3.45 -8.45 5.59
N SER A 218 -3.43 -9.68 5.07
CA SER A 218 -2.46 -10.08 4.04
C SER A 218 -2.60 -9.23 2.78
N LEU A 219 -1.49 -8.61 2.40
CA LEU A 219 -1.33 -7.99 1.09
C LEU A 219 -0.64 -8.94 0.11
N GLY A 220 -0.27 -10.15 0.51
CA GLY A 220 0.56 -11.06 -0.27
C GLY A 220 2.05 -10.75 -0.21
N VAL A 221 2.82 -11.30 -1.16
CA VAL A 221 4.28 -11.25 -1.18
C VAL A 221 4.77 -10.83 -2.56
N ILE A 222 5.79 -9.98 -2.62
CA ILE A 222 6.53 -9.70 -3.86
C ILE A 222 7.93 -10.30 -3.78
N GLY A 223 8.38 -10.91 -4.85
CA GLY A 223 9.66 -11.60 -4.87
C GLY A 223 10.02 -12.10 -6.27
N GLY A 224 11.05 -12.92 -6.35
CA GLY A 224 11.53 -13.51 -7.60
C GLY A 224 12.98 -13.16 -7.93
N LYS A 225 13.45 -13.75 -9.02
CA LYS A 225 14.82 -13.57 -9.53
C LYS A 225 14.90 -12.28 -10.37
N PRO A 226 16.10 -11.74 -10.63
CA PRO A 226 16.27 -10.63 -11.56
C PRO A 226 15.51 -10.88 -12.87
N ASN A 227 14.70 -9.89 -13.28
CA ASN A 227 13.84 -9.92 -14.47
C ASN A 227 12.70 -10.97 -14.47
N SER A 228 12.49 -11.68 -13.37
CA SER A 228 11.39 -12.64 -13.16
C SER A 228 10.74 -12.42 -11.79
N ALA A 229 10.19 -11.22 -11.59
CA ALA A 229 9.48 -10.85 -10.38
C ALA A 229 7.99 -11.19 -10.47
N HIS A 230 7.41 -11.64 -9.36
CA HIS A 230 6.00 -11.99 -9.23
C HIS A 230 5.39 -11.36 -7.98
N TYR A 231 4.07 -11.16 -8.06
CA TYR A 231 3.22 -10.82 -6.93
C TYR A 231 2.38 -12.04 -6.57
N PHE A 232 2.74 -12.67 -5.46
CA PHE A 232 2.07 -13.85 -4.91
C PHE A 232 0.90 -13.38 -4.04
N ILE A 233 -0.31 -13.85 -4.36
CA ILE A 233 -1.56 -13.41 -3.71
C ILE A 233 -2.22 -14.47 -2.83
N GLY A 234 -1.64 -15.68 -2.78
CA GLY A 234 -2.18 -16.83 -2.06
C GLY A 234 -1.42 -18.10 -2.43
N TYR A 235 -1.92 -19.24 -1.98
CA TYR A 235 -1.36 -20.57 -2.26
C TYR A 235 -2.47 -21.61 -2.40
N VAL A 236 -2.13 -22.76 -2.99
CA VAL A 236 -2.97 -23.96 -3.01
C VAL A 236 -2.06 -25.18 -2.98
N GLY A 237 -2.25 -26.07 -1.99
CA GLY A 237 -1.36 -27.22 -1.80
C GLY A 237 0.01 -26.83 -1.24
N GLU A 238 1.06 -27.44 -1.79
CA GLU A 238 2.47 -27.27 -1.35
C GLU A 238 3.04 -25.91 -1.73
#